data_AF-A0A3S9NWC1-F1
#
_entry.id   AF-A0A3S9NWC1-F1
#
_cell.length_a   1.000
_cell.length_b   1.000
_cell.length_c   1.000
_cell.angle_alpha   90.00
_cell.angle_beta   90.00
_cell.angle_gamma   90.00
#
_symmetry.space_group_name_H-M   'P 1'
#
loop_
_entity.id
_entity.type
_entity.pdbx_description
1 polymer ?
#
loop_
_entity_poly.entity_id
_entity_poly.type
_entity_poly.pdbx_seq_one_letter_code
_entity_poly.pdbx_strand_id
1 'polypeptide(L)'
;MKKTIIVALVVGMMTVFGANAQKAMDKFMVQVDGLGCPFCAYGLEKKFKEFKGIKQVKIDIETGDFSFAYPAEKELTLVAVQQQVEKAGYTPITTKIERADGTIEASEKQSLSAKTEGTVTKKLMVVGNCGMCEARISEAAKGVAGVSDISWDKDTKMMQVSFDAGATTLSEIEKAIAKAGHDTKNYKAEKGTYDQLPACCHYDRIGK
;
A
#
# COMPACT_ATOMS: atom_id res chain seq x y z
N MET A 1 58.44 29.24 -37.18
CA MET A 1 59.63 28.40 -36.97
C MET A 1 60.37 28.90 -35.75
N LYS A 2 60.83 27.96 -34.91
CA LYS A 2 61.61 28.11 -33.67
C LYS A 2 60.82 28.58 -32.45
N LYS A 3 60.97 27.99 -31.26
CA LYS A 3 61.55 26.71 -30.80
C LYS A 3 61.14 26.60 -29.32
N THR A 4 60.97 25.37 -28.88
CA THR A 4 60.61 24.82 -27.56
C THR A 4 61.55 25.21 -26.40
N ILE A 5 61.14 24.84 -25.16
CA ILE A 5 61.89 24.53 -23.91
C ILE A 5 61.47 25.47 -22.73
N ILE A 6 60.51 25.11 -21.86
CA ILE A 6 60.55 24.21 -20.66
C ILE A 6 61.62 24.60 -19.64
N VAL A 7 61.22 25.12 -18.45
CA VAL A 7 61.73 24.82 -17.08
C VAL A 7 60.76 25.53 -16.09
N ALA A 8 59.75 24.88 -15.51
CA ALA A 8 59.79 24.14 -14.23
C ALA A 8 60.05 25.01 -12.98
N LEU A 9 58.98 25.54 -12.34
CA LEU A 9 58.94 25.78 -10.89
C LEU A 9 57.50 26.03 -10.39
N VAL A 10 56.69 24.97 -10.27
CA VAL A 10 55.49 25.02 -9.41
C VAL A 10 55.61 23.88 -8.42
N VAL A 11 56.31 24.20 -7.32
CA VAL A 11 56.34 23.43 -6.08
C VAL A 11 54.91 23.36 -5.54
N GLY A 12 54.58 22.19 -5.03
CA GLY A 12 53.22 21.76 -4.76
C GLY A 12 52.46 22.66 -3.78
N MET A 13 51.17 22.81 -4.09
CA MET A 13 50.16 22.95 -3.06
C MET A 13 49.17 21.81 -3.27
N MET A 14 49.47 20.69 -2.62
CA MET A 14 48.46 19.73 -2.17
C MET A 14 47.39 20.53 -1.41
N THR A 15 46.32 20.94 -2.09
CA THR A 15 45.08 21.28 -1.40
C THR A 15 44.34 19.96 -1.22
N VAL A 16 44.61 19.40 -0.04
CA VAL A 16 43.77 18.46 0.70
C VAL A 16 42.35 18.38 0.18
N PHE A 17 41.99 17.17 -0.24
CA PHE A 17 40.64 16.66 -0.29
C PHE A 17 39.91 17.03 1.00
N GLY A 18 39.14 18.11 0.96
CA GLY A 18 37.99 18.25 1.82
C GLY A 18 36.96 17.25 1.33
N ALA A 19 37.05 16.00 1.80
CA ALA A 19 35.92 15.10 1.80
C ALA A 19 34.84 15.80 2.64
N ASN A 20 33.98 16.57 1.96
CA ASN A 20 32.73 17.01 2.55
C ASN A 20 32.07 15.74 3.08
N ALA A 21 31.95 15.64 4.41
CA ALA A 21 31.10 14.66 5.06
C ALA A 21 29.65 15.00 4.69
N GLN A 22 29.29 14.77 3.43
CA GLN A 22 27.93 14.81 2.97
C GLN A 22 27.30 13.57 3.57
N LYS A 23 26.63 13.76 4.71
CA LYS A 23 25.83 12.69 5.32
C LYS A 23 25.00 12.06 4.22
N ALA A 24 25.14 10.74 4.08
CA ALA A 24 24.33 9.95 3.18
C ALA A 24 22.85 10.17 3.53
N MET A 25 22.04 10.52 2.53
CA MET A 25 20.61 10.76 2.72
C MET A 25 19.86 9.87 1.73
N ASP A 26 18.85 9.18 2.23
CA ASP A 26 17.85 8.51 1.42
C ASP A 26 16.84 9.56 0.92
N LYS A 27 16.41 9.44 -0.33
CA LYS A 27 15.41 10.31 -0.93
C LYS A 27 14.10 9.57 -1.09
N PHE A 28 13.06 10.13 -0.48
CA PHE A 28 11.70 9.60 -0.50
C PHE A 28 10.86 10.42 -1.46
N MET A 29 10.07 9.74 -2.28
CA MET A 29 9.10 10.32 -3.20
C MET A 29 7.78 9.58 -3.00
N VAL A 30 6.75 10.30 -2.59
CA VAL A 30 5.45 9.75 -2.24
C VAL A 30 4.40 10.51 -3.01
N GLN A 31 3.63 9.84 -3.84
CA GLN A 31 2.44 10.44 -4.42
C GLN A 31 1.28 10.20 -3.48
N VAL A 32 0.53 11.25 -3.15
CA VAL A 32 -0.59 11.17 -2.21
C VAL A 32 -1.87 11.73 -2.85
N ASP A 33 -3.00 11.10 -2.54
CA ASP A 33 -4.32 11.61 -2.88
C ASP A 33 -4.85 12.54 -1.78
N GLY A 34 -5.66 13.52 -2.16
CA GLY A 34 -6.29 14.47 -1.23
C GLY A 34 -5.52 15.78 -0.96
N LEU A 35 -4.39 16.02 -1.66
CA LEU A 35 -3.74 17.33 -1.66
C LEU A 35 -4.46 18.30 -2.60
N GLY A 36 -5.55 18.91 -2.14
CA GLY A 36 -6.36 19.85 -2.96
C GLY A 36 -6.06 21.34 -2.74
N CYS A 37 -5.28 21.70 -1.71
CA CYS A 37 -5.02 23.10 -1.38
C CYS A 37 -3.70 23.31 -0.58
N PRO A 38 -3.18 24.55 -0.51
CA PRO A 38 -1.97 24.86 0.26
C PRO A 38 -2.03 24.48 1.74
N PHE A 39 -3.22 24.52 2.36
CA PHE A 39 -3.39 24.13 3.75
C PHE A 39 -3.24 22.63 3.97
N CYS A 40 -3.65 21.80 3.00
CA CYS A 40 -3.43 20.36 3.05
C CYS A 40 -1.93 20.04 2.99
N ALA A 41 -1.19 20.68 2.07
CA ALA A 41 0.26 20.52 1.96
C ALA A 41 0.97 20.87 3.29
N TYR A 42 0.57 21.96 3.93
CA TYR A 42 1.10 22.33 5.24
C TYR A 42 0.81 21.29 6.33
N GLY A 43 -0.39 20.69 6.33
CA GLY A 43 -0.76 19.62 7.25
C GLY A 43 0.14 18.39 7.11
N LEU A 44 0.36 17.95 5.87
CA LEU A 44 1.27 16.85 5.54
C LEU A 44 2.70 17.16 5.99
N GLU A 45 3.24 18.33 5.62
CA GLU A 45 4.60 18.74 6.01
C GLU A 45 4.77 18.76 7.53
N LYS A 46 3.79 19.34 8.25
CA LYS A 46 3.82 19.44 9.71
C LYS A 46 3.84 18.06 10.36
N LYS A 47 3.10 17.09 9.83
CA LYS A 47 3.10 15.70 10.32
C LYS A 47 4.41 14.98 10.04
N PHE A 48 5.05 15.25 8.91
CA PHE A 48 6.34 14.65 8.60
C PHE A 48 7.50 15.27 9.39
N LYS A 49 7.39 16.51 9.88
CA LYS A 49 8.37 17.11 10.81
C LYS A 49 8.55 16.33 12.12
N GLU A 50 7.63 15.42 12.47
CA GLU A 50 7.79 14.49 13.60
C GLU A 50 9.00 13.55 13.40
N PHE A 51 9.37 13.24 12.14
CA PHE A 51 10.60 12.54 11.81
C PHE A 51 11.82 13.48 11.93
N LYS A 52 12.53 13.36 13.07
CA LYS A 52 13.73 14.15 13.35
C LYS A 52 14.82 13.90 12.30
N GLY A 53 15.08 14.86 11.43
CA GLY A 53 16.15 14.80 10.44
C GLY A 53 15.70 14.92 8.99
N ILE A 54 14.39 15.07 8.75
CA ILE A 54 13.89 15.38 7.41
C ILE A 54 14.48 16.69 6.88
N LYS A 55 14.93 16.65 5.63
CA LYS A 55 15.44 17.80 4.86
C LYS A 55 14.84 17.80 3.46
N GLN A 56 15.05 18.88 2.72
CA GLN A 56 14.67 18.99 1.29
C GLN A 56 13.20 18.63 1.00
N VAL A 57 12.30 19.07 1.88
CA VAL A 57 10.86 18.86 1.69
C VAL A 57 10.37 19.65 0.49
N LYS A 58 9.71 18.97 -0.44
CA LYS A 58 9.00 19.57 -1.59
C LYS A 58 7.63 18.93 -1.71
N ILE A 59 6.61 19.75 -1.93
CA ILE A 59 5.24 19.31 -2.18
C ILE A 59 4.76 19.96 -3.47
N ASP A 60 4.33 19.14 -4.41
CA ASP A 60 3.56 19.54 -5.57
C ASP A 60 2.08 19.20 -5.31
N ILE A 61 1.25 20.24 -5.21
CA ILE A 61 -0.17 20.10 -4.89
C ILE A 61 -0.95 19.65 -6.13
N GLU A 62 -0.49 20.00 -7.33
CA GLU A 62 -1.20 19.69 -8.57
C GLU A 62 -1.06 18.20 -8.90
N THR A 63 0.14 17.64 -8.72
CA THR A 63 0.42 16.23 -9.00
C THR A 63 0.27 15.31 -7.78
N GLY A 64 0.18 15.89 -6.58
CA GLY A 64 0.16 15.17 -5.31
C GLY A 64 1.53 14.63 -4.90
N ASP A 65 2.62 15.12 -5.49
CA ASP A 65 3.97 14.61 -5.21
C ASP A 65 4.55 15.26 -3.96
N PHE A 66 4.86 14.43 -2.96
CA PHE A 66 5.57 14.81 -1.77
C PHE A 66 6.94 14.13 -1.73
N SER A 67 8.01 14.92 -1.65
CA SER A 67 9.37 14.38 -1.57
C SER A 67 10.17 15.00 -0.42
N PHE A 68 11.04 14.19 0.15
CA PHE A 68 11.93 14.61 1.24
C PHE A 68 13.20 13.75 1.28
N ALA A 69 14.23 14.27 1.93
CA ALA A 69 15.47 13.55 2.24
C ALA A 69 15.51 13.19 3.72
N TYR A 70 15.98 11.99 4.05
CA TYR A 70 16.14 11.51 5.42
C TYR A 70 17.53 10.89 5.62
N PRO A 71 18.17 11.00 6.81
CA PRO A 71 19.52 10.50 7.02
C PRO A 71 19.58 8.98 6.85
N ALA A 72 20.48 8.47 6.01
CA ALA A 72 20.59 7.04 5.72
C ALA A 72 21.03 6.22 6.95
N GLU A 73 21.66 6.86 7.93
CA GLU A 73 21.96 6.24 9.22
C GLU A 73 20.72 5.96 10.09
N LYS A 74 19.56 6.49 9.71
CA LYS A 74 18.29 6.28 10.40
C LYS A 74 17.38 5.44 9.54
N GLU A 75 17.03 4.25 10.02
CA GLU A 75 16.11 3.37 9.32
C GLU A 75 14.72 4.02 9.20
N LEU A 76 14.28 4.21 7.96
CA LEU A 76 12.92 4.60 7.62
C LEU A 76 12.48 3.72 6.46
N THR A 77 11.40 2.98 6.67
CA THR A 77 10.89 2.00 5.71
C THR A 77 9.76 2.59 4.89
N LEU A 78 9.53 2.01 3.70
CA LEU A 78 8.42 2.38 2.82
C LEU A 78 7.07 2.31 3.54
N VAL A 79 6.85 1.26 4.34
CA VAL A 79 5.62 1.06 5.12
C VAL A 79 5.45 2.14 6.18
N ALA A 80 6.52 2.52 6.89
CA ALA A 80 6.44 3.58 7.89
C ALA A 80 6.09 4.93 7.27
N VAL A 81 6.59 5.20 6.06
CA VAL A 81 6.25 6.42 5.31
C VAL A 81 4.78 6.40 4.88
N GLN A 82 4.28 5.31 4.31
CA GLN A 82 2.87 5.17 3.94
C GLN A 82 1.94 5.36 5.15
N GLN A 83 2.25 4.72 6.28
CA GLN A 83 1.48 4.87 7.51
C GLN A 83 1.49 6.31 8.04
N GLN A 84 2.59 7.05 7.89
CA GLN A 84 2.62 8.46 8.30
C GLN A 84 1.76 9.33 7.37
N VAL A 85 1.71 9.02 6.07
CA VAL A 85 0.78 9.67 5.13
C VAL A 85 -0.68 9.44 5.55
N GLU A 86 -1.05 8.21 5.89
CA GLU A 86 -2.38 7.87 6.38
C GLU A 86 -2.72 8.58 7.70
N LYS A 87 -1.79 8.60 8.65
CA LYS A 87 -1.92 9.36 9.92
C LYS A 87 -2.03 10.86 9.72
N ALA A 88 -1.50 11.37 8.61
CA ALA A 88 -1.66 12.76 8.21
C ALA A 88 -3.02 13.04 7.54
N GLY A 89 -3.82 12.00 7.27
CA GLY A 89 -5.15 12.10 6.67
C GLY A 89 -5.17 11.99 5.15
N TYR A 90 -4.13 11.45 4.53
CA TYR A 90 -3.98 11.32 3.07
C TYR A 90 -3.86 9.85 2.67
N THR A 91 -4.16 9.55 1.40
CA THR A 91 -4.03 8.19 0.87
C THR A 91 -2.76 8.08 0.02
N PRO A 92 -1.78 7.21 0.38
CA PRO A 92 -0.59 7.02 -0.45
C PRO A 92 -0.95 6.26 -1.74
N ILE A 93 -0.58 6.82 -2.90
CA ILE A 93 -0.76 6.22 -4.23
C ILE A 93 0.49 5.45 -4.64
N THR A 94 1.66 6.09 -4.54
CA THR A 94 2.96 5.47 -4.83
C THR A 94 3.98 5.90 -3.78
N THR A 95 5.00 5.06 -3.56
CA THR A 95 6.12 5.41 -2.69
C THR A 95 7.39 4.86 -3.29
N LYS A 96 8.38 5.72 -3.53
CA LYS A 96 9.70 5.36 -4.02
C LYS A 96 10.75 5.87 -3.04
N ILE A 97 11.74 5.03 -2.75
CA ILE A 97 12.92 5.36 -1.95
C ILE A 97 14.14 5.16 -2.85
N GLU A 98 14.92 6.21 -2.99
CA GLU A 98 16.28 6.14 -3.56
C GLU A 98 17.24 6.14 -2.39
N ARG A 99 17.79 4.98 -2.06
CA ARG A 99 18.71 4.80 -0.95
C ARG A 99 20.08 5.39 -1.28
N ALA A 100 20.82 5.79 -0.25
CA ALA A 100 22.16 6.34 -0.43
C ALA A 100 23.17 5.35 -1.03
N ASP A 101 22.92 4.04 -0.93
CA ASP A 101 23.72 2.98 -1.56
C ASP A 101 23.38 2.76 -3.05
N GLY A 102 22.42 3.53 -3.59
CA GLY A 102 21.96 3.45 -4.98
C GLY A 102 20.84 2.44 -5.22
N THR A 103 20.39 1.71 -4.20
CA THR A 103 19.22 0.83 -4.33
C THR A 103 17.93 1.65 -4.44
N ILE A 104 16.99 1.12 -5.22
CA ILE A 104 15.68 1.75 -5.45
C ILE A 104 14.61 0.80 -4.93
N GLU A 105 13.83 1.26 -3.95
CA GLU A 105 12.63 0.57 -3.48
C GLU A 105 11.42 1.33 -4.02
N ALA A 106 10.51 0.66 -4.72
CA ALA A 106 9.28 1.27 -5.20
C ALA A 106 8.08 0.42 -4.84
N SER A 107 7.04 1.06 -4.31
CA SER A 107 5.69 0.52 -4.25
C SER A 107 5.00 0.93 -5.54
N GLU A 108 4.78 -0.04 -6.43
CA GLU A 108 3.79 0.11 -7.50
C GLU A 108 2.38 0.13 -6.90
N LYS A 109 1.43 0.78 -7.59
CA LYS A 109 0.01 0.94 -7.22
C LYS A 109 -0.51 -0.31 -6.50
N GLN A 110 -0.60 -0.23 -5.18
CA GLN A 110 -1.28 -1.23 -4.38
C GLN A 110 -2.17 -0.49 -3.41
N SER A 111 -3.47 -0.51 -3.72
CA SER A 111 -4.53 -0.26 -2.76
C SER A 111 -4.21 -0.98 -1.47
N LEU A 112 -4.21 -0.22 -0.38
CA LEU A 112 -4.00 -0.60 1.01
C LEU A 112 -4.07 -2.09 1.32
N SER A 113 -3.01 -2.61 1.92
CA SER A 113 -3.10 -3.57 3.03
C SER A 113 -1.74 -3.64 3.71
N ALA A 114 -1.68 -3.09 4.91
CA ALA A 114 -0.59 -3.32 5.86
C ALA A 114 -0.30 -4.82 5.92
N LYS A 115 0.91 -5.20 5.47
CA LYS A 115 1.35 -6.59 5.42
C LYS A 115 1.83 -6.98 6.82
N THR A 116 0.92 -7.50 7.64
CA THR A 116 1.30 -8.38 8.75
C THR A 116 1.91 -9.63 8.14
N GLU A 117 3.09 -10.06 8.60
CA GLU A 117 3.65 -11.34 8.18
C GLU A 117 2.63 -12.46 8.47
N GLY A 118 2.25 -13.23 7.45
CA GLY A 118 1.19 -14.26 7.53
C GLY A 118 -0.09 -13.92 6.78
N THR A 119 -0.35 -12.66 6.42
CA THR A 119 -1.55 -12.28 5.67
C THR A 119 -1.44 -12.67 4.19
N VAL A 120 -2.43 -13.40 3.70
CA VAL A 120 -2.59 -13.77 2.29
C VAL A 120 -3.88 -13.19 1.72
N THR A 121 -3.83 -12.74 0.47
CA THR A 121 -5.01 -12.27 -0.27
C THR A 121 -5.38 -13.26 -1.35
N LYS A 122 -6.66 -13.63 -1.43
CA LYS A 122 -7.20 -14.58 -2.42
C LYS A 122 -8.44 -13.98 -3.09
N LYS A 123 -8.71 -14.47 -4.30
CA LYS A 123 -9.94 -14.18 -5.04
C LYS A 123 -10.77 -15.44 -5.19
N LEU A 124 -12.07 -15.33 -5.00
CA LEU A 124 -13.02 -16.43 -5.16
C LEU A 124 -14.34 -15.92 -5.72
N MET A 125 -15.09 -16.80 -6.38
CA MET A 125 -16.43 -16.49 -6.85
C MET A 125 -17.44 -16.75 -5.73
N VAL A 126 -18.32 -15.78 -5.51
CA VAL A 126 -19.45 -15.88 -4.56
C VAL A 126 -20.70 -15.31 -5.22
N VAL A 127 -21.75 -16.11 -5.31
CA VAL A 127 -22.96 -15.71 -6.04
C VAL A 127 -23.90 -14.90 -5.16
N GLY A 128 -24.41 -13.81 -5.72
CA GLY A 128 -25.38 -12.90 -5.11
C GLY A 128 -25.89 -11.92 -6.15
N ASN A 129 -26.97 -11.18 -5.84
CA ASN A 129 -27.68 -10.37 -6.84
C ASN A 129 -27.52 -8.86 -6.65
N CYS A 130 -27.32 -8.37 -5.42
CA CYS A 130 -27.43 -6.96 -5.09
C CYS A 130 -26.67 -6.59 -3.81
N GLY A 131 -26.71 -5.31 -3.41
CA GLY A 131 -26.03 -4.81 -2.22
C GLY A 131 -26.47 -5.46 -0.90
N MET A 132 -27.69 -6.00 -0.81
CA MET A 132 -28.08 -6.79 0.38
C MET A 132 -27.36 -8.14 0.43
N CYS A 133 -27.07 -8.73 -0.74
CA CYS A 133 -26.25 -9.94 -0.82
C CYS A 133 -24.81 -9.61 -0.44
N GLU A 134 -24.27 -8.50 -0.97
CA GLU A 134 -22.93 -8.01 -0.62
C GLU A 134 -22.77 -7.84 0.90
N ALA A 135 -23.74 -7.19 1.56
CA ALA A 135 -23.70 -7.00 3.00
C ALA A 135 -23.65 -8.34 3.75
N ARG A 136 -24.52 -9.29 3.39
CA ARG A 136 -24.55 -10.63 4.02
C ARG A 136 -23.27 -11.43 3.76
N ILE A 137 -22.78 -11.43 2.53
CA ILE A 137 -21.53 -12.11 2.13
C ILE A 137 -20.35 -11.52 2.93
N SER A 138 -20.27 -10.19 2.98
CA SER A 138 -19.19 -9.48 3.66
C SER A 138 -19.22 -9.70 5.17
N GLU A 139 -20.40 -9.66 5.79
CA GLU A 139 -20.58 -9.94 7.21
C GLU A 139 -20.20 -11.38 7.55
N ALA A 140 -20.62 -12.35 6.73
CA ALA A 140 -20.25 -13.76 6.91
C ALA A 140 -18.73 -13.99 6.82
N ALA A 141 -18.07 -13.36 5.85
CA ALA A 141 -16.62 -13.45 5.70
C ALA A 141 -15.86 -12.77 6.86
N LYS A 142 -16.26 -11.54 7.25
CA LYS A 142 -15.65 -10.81 8.38
C LYS A 142 -15.86 -11.50 9.72
N GLY A 143 -16.92 -12.30 9.86
CA GLY A 143 -17.18 -13.11 11.06
C GLY A 143 -16.16 -14.24 11.27
N VAL A 144 -15.35 -14.58 10.25
CA VAL A 144 -14.30 -15.59 10.38
C VAL A 144 -13.05 -14.95 10.99
N ALA A 145 -12.61 -15.49 12.13
CA ALA A 145 -11.40 -15.04 12.80
C ALA A 145 -10.19 -15.07 11.85
N GLY A 146 -9.39 -14.01 11.85
CA GLY A 146 -8.23 -13.86 10.98
C GLY A 146 -8.52 -13.21 9.62
N VAL A 147 -9.78 -12.97 9.25
CA VAL A 147 -10.12 -12.14 8.08
C VAL A 147 -9.90 -10.67 8.41
N SER A 148 -9.11 -9.99 7.58
CA SER A 148 -8.73 -8.59 7.78
C SER A 148 -9.36 -7.63 6.77
N ASP A 149 -9.59 -8.09 5.54
CA ASP A 149 -10.19 -7.28 4.48
C ASP A 149 -11.04 -8.11 3.52
N ILE A 150 -12.06 -7.48 2.94
CA ILE A 150 -13.02 -8.10 2.04
C ILE A 150 -13.60 -7.05 1.09
N SER A 151 -13.64 -7.41 -0.20
CA SER A 151 -14.34 -6.66 -1.24
C SER A 151 -15.07 -7.65 -2.14
N TRP A 152 -16.36 -7.39 -2.41
CA TRP A 152 -17.15 -8.21 -3.33
C TRP A 152 -17.75 -7.34 -4.41
N ASP A 153 -17.59 -7.77 -5.66
CA ASP A 153 -18.06 -7.04 -6.81
C ASP A 153 -19.37 -7.67 -7.33
N LYS A 154 -20.43 -6.85 -7.34
CA LYS A 154 -21.77 -7.28 -7.74
C LYS A 154 -21.83 -7.75 -9.18
N ASP A 155 -21.09 -7.15 -10.09
CA ASP A 155 -21.25 -7.43 -11.52
C ASP A 155 -20.52 -8.73 -11.89
N THR A 156 -19.29 -8.86 -11.45
CA THR A 156 -18.41 -10.02 -11.69
C THR A 156 -18.67 -11.20 -10.77
N LYS A 157 -19.36 -11.00 -9.63
CA LYS A 157 -19.55 -11.99 -8.55
C LYS A 157 -18.23 -12.46 -7.93
N MET A 158 -17.18 -11.65 -8.08
CA MET A 158 -15.86 -11.95 -7.56
C MET A 158 -15.64 -11.26 -6.22
N MET A 159 -15.17 -12.05 -5.27
CA MET A 159 -14.76 -11.62 -3.95
C MET A 159 -13.24 -11.61 -3.87
N GLN A 160 -12.65 -10.55 -3.34
CA GLN A 160 -11.28 -10.52 -2.84
C GLN A 160 -11.32 -10.54 -1.31
N VAL A 161 -10.53 -11.41 -0.70
CA VAL A 161 -10.43 -11.52 0.76
C VAL A 161 -8.98 -11.61 1.19
N SER A 162 -8.63 -10.85 2.22
CA SER A 162 -7.33 -10.91 2.90
C SER A 162 -7.52 -11.52 4.28
N PHE A 163 -6.67 -12.49 4.62
CA PHE A 163 -6.74 -13.18 5.91
C PHE A 163 -5.37 -13.69 6.35
N ASP A 164 -5.21 -13.88 7.66
CA ASP A 164 -4.04 -14.52 8.25
C ASP A 164 -4.08 -16.04 8.00
N ALA A 165 -3.10 -16.55 7.24
CA ALA A 165 -2.99 -17.97 6.90
C ALA A 165 -2.65 -18.87 8.11
N GLY A 166 -2.19 -18.28 9.23
CA GLY A 166 -2.02 -18.98 10.51
C GLY A 166 -3.31 -19.11 11.32
N ALA A 167 -4.31 -18.25 11.04
CA ALA A 167 -5.57 -18.21 11.79
C ALA A 167 -6.74 -18.89 11.06
N THR A 168 -6.79 -18.82 9.73
CA THR A 168 -7.89 -19.39 8.94
C THR A 168 -7.45 -19.82 7.54
N THR A 169 -8.37 -20.41 6.77
CA THR A 169 -8.14 -20.82 5.39
C THR A 169 -9.25 -20.33 4.48
N LEU A 170 -8.97 -20.25 3.17
CA LEU A 170 -9.97 -19.90 2.16
C LEU A 170 -11.19 -20.81 2.22
N SER A 171 -10.98 -22.10 2.49
CA SER A 171 -12.05 -23.09 2.63
C SER A 171 -13.00 -22.77 3.80
N GLU A 172 -12.48 -22.35 4.96
CA GLU A 172 -13.31 -21.99 6.11
C GLU A 172 -14.13 -20.72 5.84
N ILE A 173 -13.55 -19.76 5.12
CA ILE A 173 -14.24 -18.56 4.67
C ILE A 173 -15.38 -18.92 3.70
N GLU A 174 -15.12 -19.79 2.71
CA GLU A 174 -16.15 -20.24 1.77
C GLU A 174 -17.31 -20.98 2.46
N LYS A 175 -17.00 -21.82 3.46
CA LYS A 175 -18.02 -22.51 4.27
C LYS A 175 -18.87 -21.54 5.08
N ALA A 176 -18.27 -20.50 5.66
CA ALA A 176 -19.01 -19.48 6.41
C ALA A 176 -19.99 -18.73 5.50
N ILE A 177 -19.56 -18.38 4.29
CA ILE A 177 -20.39 -17.73 3.27
C ILE A 177 -21.52 -18.66 2.80
N ALA A 178 -21.24 -19.94 2.55
CA ALA A 178 -22.24 -20.95 2.21
C ALA A 178 -23.29 -21.11 3.33
N LYS A 179 -22.84 -21.10 4.59
CA LYS A 179 -23.73 -21.14 5.76
C LYS A 179 -24.60 -19.89 5.87
N ALA A 180 -24.17 -18.75 5.33
CA ALA A 180 -24.96 -17.53 5.22
C ALA A 180 -25.91 -17.53 4.00
N GLY A 181 -25.98 -18.63 3.26
CA GLY A 181 -26.92 -18.80 2.16
C GLY A 181 -26.37 -18.45 0.77
N HIS A 182 -25.04 -18.26 0.63
CA HIS A 182 -24.42 -17.86 -0.64
C HIS A 182 -23.48 -18.92 -1.21
N ASP A 183 -23.69 -19.32 -2.45
CA ASP A 183 -22.87 -20.33 -3.12
C ASP A 183 -21.50 -19.76 -3.47
N THR A 184 -20.48 -20.55 -3.19
CA THR A 184 -19.10 -20.33 -3.64
C THR A 184 -18.73 -21.40 -4.66
N LYS A 185 -17.56 -21.26 -5.30
CA LYS A 185 -17.07 -22.25 -6.26
C LYS A 185 -17.01 -23.67 -5.67
N ASN A 186 -16.57 -23.82 -4.41
CA ASN A 186 -16.33 -25.12 -3.80
C ASN A 186 -17.41 -25.53 -2.78
N TYR A 187 -18.12 -24.57 -2.19
CA TYR A 187 -19.12 -24.82 -1.15
C TYR A 187 -20.44 -24.17 -1.50
N LYS A 188 -21.49 -24.98 -1.59
CA LYS A 188 -22.86 -24.55 -1.84
C LYS A 188 -23.60 -24.32 -0.53
N ALA A 189 -24.48 -23.33 -0.51
CA ALA A 189 -25.41 -23.13 0.60
C ALA A 189 -26.34 -24.34 0.78
N GLU A 190 -26.69 -24.67 2.02
CA GLU A 190 -27.73 -25.68 2.23
C GLU A 190 -29.05 -25.20 1.64
N LYS A 191 -29.83 -26.12 1.08
CA LYS A 191 -31.12 -25.79 0.45
C LYS A 191 -32.04 -25.06 1.42
N GLY A 192 -32.13 -25.52 2.67
CA GLY A 192 -32.96 -24.88 3.70
C GLY A 192 -32.56 -23.44 3.98
N THR A 193 -31.26 -23.18 4.16
CA THR A 193 -30.72 -21.83 4.36
C THR A 193 -30.98 -20.92 3.16
N TYR A 194 -30.76 -21.43 1.95
CA TYR A 194 -30.99 -20.68 0.72
C TYR A 194 -32.48 -20.32 0.53
N ASP A 195 -33.39 -21.27 0.78
CA ASP A 195 -34.84 -21.07 0.65
C ASP A 195 -35.41 -20.10 1.69
N GLN A 196 -34.72 -19.91 2.82
CA GLN A 196 -35.08 -18.96 3.87
C GLN A 196 -34.57 -17.54 3.60
N LEU A 197 -33.78 -17.34 2.55
CA LEU A 197 -33.37 -16.00 2.16
C LEU A 197 -34.59 -15.19 1.71
N PRO A 198 -34.55 -13.84 1.84
CA PRO A 198 -35.55 -13.00 1.23
C PRO A 198 -35.67 -13.30 -0.27
N ALA A 199 -36.89 -13.25 -0.83
CA ALA A 199 -37.13 -13.61 -2.22
C ALA A 199 -36.21 -12.87 -3.22
N CYS A 200 -35.87 -11.60 -2.94
CA CYS A 200 -34.95 -10.80 -3.77
C CYS A 200 -33.49 -11.27 -3.73
N CYS A 201 -33.14 -12.12 -2.76
CA CYS A 201 -31.80 -12.69 -2.58
C CYS A 201 -31.67 -14.08 -3.25
N HIS A 202 -32.72 -14.61 -3.87
CA HIS A 202 -32.63 -15.87 -4.62
C HIS A 202 -31.87 -15.63 -5.93
N TYR A 203 -30.73 -16.30 -6.09
CA TYR A 203 -29.81 -16.18 -7.21
C TYR A 203 -29.70 -17.49 -8.00
N ASP A 204 -29.14 -17.43 -9.21
CA ASP A 204 -28.86 -18.64 -9.97
C ASP A 204 -27.69 -19.41 -9.36
N ARG A 205 -28.01 -20.56 -8.77
CA ARG A 205 -27.06 -21.43 -8.08
C ARG A 205 -26.03 -22.04 -9.03
N ILE A 206 -24.79 -22.16 -8.56
CA ILE A 206 -23.68 -22.71 -9.35
C ILE A 206 -23.94 -24.18 -9.68
N GLY A 207 -23.76 -24.57 -10.95
CA GLY A 207 -23.83 -25.97 -11.38
C GLY A 207 -25.19 -26.62 -11.14
N LYS A 208 -26.26 -25.95 -11.59
CA LYS A 208 -27.53 -26.61 -11.92
C LYS A 208 -27.31 -27.64 -13.02
#